data_AF-A0A5J4YXP5-F1
#
_entry.id   AF-A0A5J4YXP5-F1
#
_cell.length_a   1.000
_cell.length_b   1.000
_cell.length_c   1.000
_cell.angle_alpha   90.00
_cell.angle_beta   90.00
_cell.angle_gamma   90.00
#
_symmetry.space_group_name_H-M   'P 1'
#
loop_
_entity.id
_entity.type
_entity.pdbx_description
1 polymer ?
#
loop_
_entity_poly.entity_id
_entity_poly.type
_entity_poly.pdbx_seq_one_letter_code
_entity_poly.pdbx_strand_id
1 'polypeptide(L)'
;MDTRCAHGKDSDISARSQRGAWNWRLRQTRNIMDARAVVEVRAVDDAAQHSAGQEQQRLVVSVQGPRSGAAKNESVVLDITNGAVPAGAFKKVGPGVTLHDPGYTNTASCTSAITFIDGDKGLLRYRGYPVQELVAANKTTLEVAWLLFYGELPEQAKLNMFAERVAQNAFLRSTVLNVVQAMPTDAHPMGVLASALAAWGTQMPEFNPALSGNAIYDDTRLRQHLQPLVLGGFTSLAAAIFLRMQGLPGNVIALKCDLRSTAPGRIGTMGGMFLDMIGKGNLPASVAHALDILLVLHADHELNCSTATMRQLTSSGVDLFSSLAGSVCALYGPLHGGATEAVLRMLQRIETPDNVASFIDKVKNRDEKLMGFGHRIYRNYDPRATLIRKLAHKVLKELDIQEPLLQVAMALEKTALEDDYFVSRKLYPNVDFYSGIIYSAIGFPPEFFPVLFALGRVAGWLSHWNEFVADEWKERKIARPQQLYVGEPERHLLPSKLYKITMDTVRILVVRELQEEKRSITDQTPTHTSTHANGLTTGGR
;
A
#
# COMPACT_ATOMS: atom_id res chain seq x y z
N MET A 1 51.48 17.27 55.55
CA MET A 1 51.08 15.95 56.07
C MET A 1 50.50 15.19 54.90
N ASP A 2 51.34 14.78 53.98
CA ASP A 2 52.12 13.52 53.92
C ASP A 2 51.44 12.61 52.89
N THR A 3 51.87 12.66 51.62
CA THR A 3 53.07 12.02 51.02
C THR A 3 52.97 10.50 50.90
N ARG A 4 53.02 10.05 49.63
CA ARG A 4 53.57 8.83 49.01
C ARG A 4 52.73 8.58 47.75
N CYS A 5 53.09 9.04 46.56
CA CYS A 5 54.35 8.93 45.81
C CYS A 5 54.78 7.48 45.57
N ALA A 6 54.55 7.01 44.35
CA ALA A 6 55.39 6.06 43.63
C ALA A 6 55.53 6.57 42.19
N HIS A 7 56.53 7.43 41.98
CA HIS A 7 57.29 7.52 40.73
C HIS A 7 58.03 6.17 40.57
N GLY A 8 58.34 5.64 39.39
CA GLY A 8 58.43 6.16 38.04
C GLY A 8 59.46 5.28 37.32
N LYS A 9 59.49 5.31 35.99
CA LYS A 9 60.74 5.42 35.23
C LYS A 9 60.43 5.71 33.75
N ASP A 10 61.03 6.82 33.35
CA ASP A 10 61.03 7.42 32.03
C ASP A 10 61.78 6.60 30.97
N SER A 11 61.55 7.07 29.74
CA SER A 11 62.47 7.15 28.60
C SER A 11 63.04 5.84 28.03
N ASP A 12 62.66 5.52 26.79
CA ASP A 12 63.56 5.84 25.68
C ASP A 12 62.88 5.71 24.31
N ILE A 13 62.81 6.84 23.61
CA ILE A 13 62.68 6.89 22.16
C ILE A 13 64.07 6.53 21.63
N SER A 14 64.24 5.29 21.17
CA SER A 14 65.35 4.96 20.28
C SER A 14 64.81 4.33 19.00
N ALA A 15 64.96 5.09 17.91
CA ALA A 15 64.82 4.59 16.56
C ALA A 15 65.91 3.53 16.33
N ARG A 16 65.50 2.27 16.12
CA ARG A 16 66.29 1.31 15.36
C ARG A 16 65.47 0.79 14.20
N SER A 17 65.90 1.21 13.01
CA SER A 17 65.50 0.69 11.73
C SER A 17 65.65 -0.83 11.68
N GLN A 18 64.56 -1.54 11.47
CA GLN A 18 64.60 -2.77 10.70
C GLN A 18 63.54 -2.67 9.61
N ARG A 19 64.05 -2.54 8.37
CA ARG A 19 63.28 -2.73 7.14
C ARG A 19 62.64 -4.11 7.21
N GLY A 20 61.32 -4.19 7.22
CA GLY A 20 60.58 -5.44 7.22
C GLY A 20 59.16 -5.21 6.73
N ALA A 21 58.95 -5.52 5.45
CA ALA A 21 57.69 -5.61 4.70
C ALA A 21 56.37 -5.36 5.46
N TRP A 22 55.66 -4.31 5.03
CA TRP A 22 54.24 -4.11 5.32
C TRP A 22 53.41 -5.19 4.63
N ASN A 23 53.15 -6.32 5.31
CA ASN A 23 52.19 -7.31 4.86
C ASN A 23 50.79 -6.94 5.37
N TRP A 24 49.97 -6.33 4.50
CA TRP A 24 48.53 -6.30 4.66
C TRP A 24 47.99 -7.74 4.52
N ARG A 25 47.96 -8.51 5.61
CA ARG A 25 47.08 -9.67 5.69
C ARG A 25 45.73 -9.20 6.21
N LEU A 26 44.77 -9.06 5.28
CA LEU A 26 43.35 -9.21 5.57
C LEU A 26 43.17 -10.52 6.36
N ARG A 27 43.10 -10.45 7.69
CA ARG A 27 42.49 -11.51 8.48
C ARG A 27 40.98 -11.44 8.24
N GLN A 28 40.56 -11.92 7.07
CA GLN A 28 39.29 -12.63 6.99
C GLN A 28 39.36 -13.80 7.97
N THR A 29 38.19 -14.13 8.53
CA THR A 29 37.90 -15.14 9.56
C THR A 29 38.00 -14.64 11.01
N ARG A 30 37.03 -13.82 11.42
CA ARG A 30 36.38 -14.07 12.71
C ARG A 30 35.15 -14.92 12.42
N ASN A 31 35.26 -16.20 12.79
CA ASN A 31 34.12 -17.07 13.05
C ASN A 31 33.12 -16.30 13.92
N ILE A 32 32.04 -15.82 13.33
CA ILE A 32 30.79 -15.69 14.06
C ILE A 32 30.45 -17.14 14.36
N MET A 33 30.80 -17.64 15.54
CA MET A 33 30.19 -18.85 16.04
C MET A 33 28.70 -18.54 16.12
N ASP A 34 27.99 -19.04 15.13
CA ASP A 34 26.54 -18.97 15.00
C ASP A 34 25.98 -19.77 16.19
N ALA A 35 25.88 -19.12 17.35
CA ALA A 35 25.20 -19.63 18.52
C ALA A 35 23.70 -19.61 18.22
N ARG A 36 23.28 -20.50 17.31
CA ARG A 36 21.88 -20.66 16.93
C ARG A 36 21.16 -21.25 18.13
N ALA A 37 20.40 -20.41 18.84
CA ALA A 37 19.40 -20.91 19.75
C ALA A 37 18.37 -21.68 18.91
N VAL A 38 18.11 -22.94 19.27
CA VAL A 38 17.05 -23.72 18.61
C VAL A 38 15.75 -23.31 19.28
N VAL A 39 14.88 -22.64 18.53
CA VAL A 39 13.52 -22.33 18.97
C VAL A 39 12.62 -23.47 18.49
N GLU A 40 12.17 -24.29 19.42
CA GLU A 40 11.17 -25.31 19.13
C GLU A 40 9.79 -24.76 19.44
N VAL A 41 8.90 -24.79 18.44
CA VAL A 41 7.52 -24.32 18.55
C VAL A 41 6.61 -25.53 18.39
N ARG A 42 5.81 -25.84 19.41
CA ARG A 42 4.80 -26.91 19.37
C ARG A 42 3.44 -26.35 19.76
N ALA A 43 2.42 -26.66 18.95
CA ALA A 43 1.04 -26.48 19.38
C ALA A 43 0.67 -27.61 20.34
N VAL A 44 -0.02 -27.28 21.43
CA VAL A 44 -0.51 -28.24 22.42
C VAL A 44 -2.00 -27.98 22.61
N ASP A 45 -2.80 -29.02 22.43
CA ASP A 45 -4.22 -29.03 22.76
C ASP A 45 -4.36 -29.56 24.20
N ASP A 46 -4.79 -28.71 25.13
CA ASP A 46 -5.04 -29.12 26.51
C ASP A 46 -6.46 -29.68 26.63
N ALA A 47 -6.59 -31.01 26.68
CA ALA A 47 -7.86 -31.70 26.94
C ALA A 47 -8.33 -31.60 28.41
N ALA A 48 -7.59 -30.90 29.28
CA ALA A 48 -7.73 -30.97 30.73
C ALA A 48 -7.94 -29.59 31.38
N GLN A 49 -9.06 -28.92 31.07
CA GLN A 49 -9.80 -28.02 31.99
C GLN A 49 -11.10 -27.55 31.32
N HIS A 50 -12.12 -28.41 31.39
CA HIS A 50 -13.44 -28.10 30.85
C HIS A 50 -14.31 -27.32 31.84
N SER A 51 -14.52 -26.05 31.53
CA SER A 51 -15.79 -25.36 31.76
C SER A 51 -15.94 -24.27 30.70
N ALA A 52 -16.92 -24.44 29.81
CA ALA A 52 -17.30 -23.56 28.69
C ALA A 52 -16.54 -23.75 27.34
N GLY A 53 -16.74 -24.90 26.69
CA GLY A 53 -17.02 -24.99 25.24
C GLY A 53 -16.06 -24.46 24.17
N GLN A 54 -14.87 -23.93 24.49
CA GLN A 54 -13.85 -23.57 23.51
C GLN A 54 -12.53 -24.30 23.81
N GLU A 55 -12.03 -25.08 22.85
CA GLU A 55 -10.67 -25.64 22.89
C GLU A 55 -9.67 -24.47 22.94
N GLN A 56 -8.93 -24.35 24.06
CA GLN A 56 -7.92 -23.31 24.21
C GLN A 56 -6.58 -23.85 23.67
N GLN A 57 -6.25 -23.48 22.44
CA GLN A 57 -4.97 -23.84 21.83
C GLN A 57 -3.83 -23.05 22.48
N ARG A 58 -2.72 -23.73 22.75
CA ARG A 58 -1.51 -23.13 23.34
C ARG A 58 -0.32 -23.33 22.43
N LEU A 59 0.55 -22.32 22.37
CA LEU A 59 1.83 -22.37 21.68
C LEU A 59 2.95 -22.50 22.72
N VAL A 60 3.67 -23.61 22.72
CA VAL A 60 4.86 -23.78 23.55
C VAL A 60 6.08 -23.41 22.74
N VAL A 61 6.80 -22.38 23.19
CA VAL A 61 8.05 -21.90 22.59
C VAL A 61 9.19 -22.28 23.54
N SER A 62 10.05 -23.20 23.12
CA SER A 62 11.22 -23.61 23.88
C SER A 62 12.48 -23.02 23.25
N VAL A 63 13.27 -22.28 24.03
CA VAL A 63 14.54 -21.72 23.56
C VAL A 63 15.66 -22.57 24.15
N GLN A 64 16.38 -23.31 23.28
CA GLN A 64 17.61 -23.99 23.68
C GLN A 64 18.79 -23.04 23.46
N GLY A 65 19.52 -22.70 24.52
CA GLY A 65 20.75 -21.92 24.41
C GLY A 65 21.89 -22.68 23.70
N PRO A 66 22.99 -22.01 23.34
CA PRO A 66 24.13 -22.65 22.66
C PRO A 66 24.70 -23.82 23.47
N ARG A 67 25.11 -24.90 22.79
CA ARG A 67 25.59 -26.18 23.34
C ARG A 67 26.77 -26.10 24.33
N SER A 68 27.37 -24.93 24.54
CA SER A 68 28.52 -24.71 25.41
C SER A 68 28.14 -23.84 26.61
N GLY A 69 27.56 -24.45 27.65
CA GLY A 69 27.45 -23.86 28.98
C GLY A 69 26.02 -23.54 29.42
N ALA A 70 25.52 -24.32 30.39
CA ALA A 70 24.48 -24.02 31.38
C ALA A 70 23.32 -23.05 31.00
N ALA A 71 22.82 -23.09 29.76
CA ALA A 71 21.59 -22.40 29.42
C ALA A 71 20.40 -23.26 29.87
N LYS A 72 19.58 -22.75 30.80
CA LYS A 72 18.31 -23.36 31.16
C LYS A 72 17.45 -23.49 29.91
N ASN A 73 16.93 -24.69 29.65
CA ASN A 73 15.83 -24.87 28.71
C ASN A 73 14.61 -24.16 29.29
N GLU A 74 14.36 -22.93 28.87
CA GLU A 74 13.17 -22.19 29.25
C GLU A 74 12.11 -22.39 28.18
N SER A 75 11.01 -23.02 28.57
CA SER A 75 9.80 -23.15 27.76
C SER A 75 8.79 -22.12 28.21
N VAL A 76 8.29 -21.33 27.27
CA VAL A 76 7.23 -20.35 27.49
C VAL A 76 5.97 -20.83 26.81
N VAL A 77 4.88 -20.85 27.56
CA VAL A 77 3.54 -21.12 27.03
C VAL A 77 2.89 -19.80 26.67
N LEU A 78 2.43 -19.69 25.42
CA LEU A 78 1.72 -18.52 24.89
C LEU A 78 0.31 -18.96 24.51
N ASP A 79 -0.69 -18.26 25.01
CA ASP A 79 -2.09 -18.55 24.70
C ASP A 79 -2.44 -18.06 23.29
N ILE A 80 -3.16 -18.88 22.54
CA ILE A 80 -3.76 -18.50 21.26
C ILE A 80 -5.20 -18.07 21.55
N THR A 81 -5.51 -16.81 21.24
CA THR A 81 -6.86 -16.24 21.37
C THR A 81 -7.35 -15.86 19.99
N ASN A 82 -8.50 -16.39 19.56
CA ASN A 82 -9.06 -16.15 18.23
C ASN A 82 -8.08 -16.43 17.06
N GLY A 83 -7.25 -17.46 17.20
CA GLY A 83 -6.26 -17.83 16.19
C GLY A 83 -5.00 -16.95 16.16
N ALA A 84 -4.82 -16.01 17.09
CA ALA A 84 -3.65 -15.14 17.16
C ALA A 84 -2.99 -15.20 18.54
N VAL A 85 -1.66 -15.00 18.58
CA VAL A 85 -0.89 -14.84 19.81
C VAL A 85 -0.58 -13.35 19.99
N PRO A 86 -0.88 -12.74 21.15
CA PRO A 86 -0.51 -11.34 21.40
C PRO A 86 1.00 -11.14 21.25
N ALA A 87 1.42 -10.23 20.37
CA ALA A 87 2.85 -10.01 20.07
C ALA A 87 3.69 -9.69 21.32
N GLY A 88 3.11 -9.01 22.30
CA GLY A 88 3.78 -8.71 23.58
C GLY A 88 4.13 -9.95 24.40
N ALA A 89 3.46 -11.09 24.18
CA ALA A 89 3.73 -12.34 24.87
C ALA A 89 5.09 -12.93 24.47
N PHE A 90 5.59 -12.64 23.26
CA PHE A 90 6.93 -13.06 22.82
C PHE A 90 8.07 -12.40 23.61
N LYS A 91 7.81 -11.32 24.36
CA LYS A 91 8.80 -10.76 25.29
C LYS A 91 9.19 -11.74 26.40
N LYS A 92 8.31 -12.70 26.72
CA LYS A 92 8.57 -13.75 27.70
C LYS A 92 9.60 -14.78 27.22
N VAL A 93 9.77 -14.93 25.91
CA VAL A 93 10.68 -15.91 25.27
C VAL A 93 12.15 -15.60 25.56
N GLY A 94 12.48 -14.31 25.78
CA GLY A 94 13.80 -13.89 26.21
C GLY A 94 14.12 -12.44 25.83
N PRO A 95 15.08 -11.78 26.52
CA PRO A 95 15.52 -10.44 26.17
C PRO A 95 16.10 -10.43 24.74
N GLY A 96 15.65 -9.49 23.91
CA GLY A 96 16.17 -9.28 22.55
C GLY A 96 15.48 -10.06 21.43
N VAL A 97 14.53 -10.95 21.73
CA VAL A 97 13.71 -11.61 20.68
C VAL A 97 12.58 -10.70 20.24
N THR A 98 12.50 -10.42 18.95
CA THR A 98 11.45 -9.57 18.33
C THR A 98 10.95 -10.23 17.06
N LEU A 99 9.66 -10.08 16.76
CA LEU A 99 9.07 -10.56 15.51
C LEU A 99 9.58 -9.71 14.33
N HIS A 100 10.13 -10.37 13.32
CA HIS A 100 10.57 -9.75 12.08
C HIS A 100 9.69 -10.27 10.94
N ASP A 101 8.69 -9.47 10.56
CA ASP A 101 7.71 -9.79 9.49
C ASP A 101 7.62 -8.64 8.47
N PRO A 102 8.59 -8.52 7.55
CA PRO A 102 8.56 -7.51 6.50
C PRO A 102 7.27 -7.61 5.68
N GLY A 103 6.47 -6.54 5.69
CA GLY A 103 5.21 -6.47 4.94
C GLY A 103 3.99 -7.09 5.64
N TYR A 104 4.09 -7.42 6.94
CA TYR A 104 2.97 -7.93 7.75
C TYR A 104 2.31 -9.19 7.16
N THR A 105 3.13 -10.11 6.64
CA THR A 105 2.65 -11.29 5.93
C THR A 105 2.02 -12.34 6.84
N ASN A 106 2.33 -12.30 8.13
CA ASN A 106 1.80 -13.16 9.18
C ASN A 106 1.57 -12.37 10.48
N THR A 107 1.13 -11.11 10.35
CA THR A 107 0.87 -10.22 11.49
C THR A 107 -0.52 -9.62 11.35
N ALA A 108 -1.44 -10.00 12.26
CA ALA A 108 -2.70 -9.29 12.43
C ALA A 108 -2.45 -8.00 13.24
N SER A 109 -2.60 -6.84 12.62
CA SER A 109 -2.27 -5.55 13.26
C SER A 109 -3.43 -4.93 14.07
N CYS A 110 -4.65 -5.44 13.94
CA CYS A 110 -5.79 -5.01 14.74
C CYS A 110 -6.92 -6.05 14.74
N THR A 111 -7.82 -5.93 15.72
CA THR A 111 -9.13 -6.58 15.68
C THR A 111 -10.10 -5.77 14.81
N SER A 112 -11.00 -6.46 14.09
CA SER A 112 -12.05 -5.83 13.28
C SER A 112 -13.28 -6.73 13.12
N ALA A 113 -14.45 -6.13 13.00
CA ALA A 113 -15.72 -6.78 12.68
C ALA A 113 -16.32 -6.30 11.34
N ILE A 114 -15.55 -5.58 10.51
CA ILE A 114 -16.05 -4.95 9.27
C ILE A 114 -16.15 -5.96 8.13
N THR A 115 -15.01 -6.57 7.78
CA THR A 115 -14.89 -7.45 6.62
C THR A 115 -14.11 -8.70 7.00
N PHE A 116 -14.56 -9.83 6.49
CA PHE A 116 -13.88 -11.11 6.64
C PHE A 116 -13.53 -11.69 5.26
N ILE A 117 -12.32 -12.22 5.14
CA ILE A 117 -11.82 -12.88 3.94
C ILE A 117 -11.29 -14.26 4.30
N ASP A 118 -11.76 -15.29 3.59
CA ASP A 118 -11.12 -16.61 3.55
C ASP A 118 -10.56 -16.80 2.13
N GLY A 119 -9.25 -16.58 2.00
CA GLY A 119 -8.54 -16.61 0.73
C GLY A 119 -8.47 -18.01 0.10
N ASP A 120 -8.44 -19.05 0.92
CA ASP A 120 -8.39 -20.43 0.43
C ASP A 120 -9.76 -20.86 -0.09
N LYS A 121 -10.86 -20.42 0.55
CA LYS A 121 -12.23 -20.72 0.11
C LYS A 121 -12.83 -19.71 -0.87
N GLY A 122 -12.14 -18.60 -1.15
CA GLY A 122 -12.66 -17.55 -2.02
C GLY A 122 -13.89 -16.84 -1.42
N LEU A 123 -13.89 -16.59 -0.12
CA LEU A 123 -15.00 -15.92 0.58
C LEU A 123 -14.65 -14.46 0.87
N LEU A 124 -15.58 -13.56 0.56
CA LEU A 124 -15.55 -12.16 0.98
C LEU A 124 -16.89 -11.83 1.63
N ARG A 125 -16.86 -11.36 2.88
CA ARG A 125 -18.06 -11.00 3.63
C ARG A 125 -17.95 -9.59 4.19
N TYR A 126 -18.98 -8.78 3.99
CA TYR A 126 -19.15 -7.49 4.65
C TYR A 126 -20.14 -7.68 5.80
N ARG A 127 -19.71 -7.45 7.04
CA ARG A 127 -20.52 -7.67 8.25
C ARG A 127 -21.21 -9.04 8.27
N GLY A 128 -20.51 -10.07 7.81
CA GLY A 128 -21.03 -11.44 7.71
C GLY A 128 -21.76 -11.79 6.42
N TYR A 129 -22.28 -10.81 5.66
CA TYR A 129 -22.98 -11.06 4.40
C TYR A 129 -22.01 -11.33 3.25
N PRO A 130 -22.13 -12.45 2.51
CA PRO A 130 -21.35 -12.69 1.31
C PRO A 130 -21.56 -11.58 0.29
N VAL A 131 -20.47 -11.07 -0.30
CA VAL A 131 -20.56 -9.96 -1.28
C VAL A 131 -21.44 -10.32 -2.48
N GLN A 132 -21.45 -11.60 -2.87
CA GLN A 132 -22.27 -12.09 -3.98
C GLN A 132 -23.76 -12.01 -3.69
N GLU A 133 -24.17 -12.20 -2.43
CA GLU A 133 -25.57 -12.06 -2.02
C GLU A 133 -26.00 -10.60 -2.02
N LEU A 134 -25.13 -9.69 -1.57
CA LEU A 134 -25.40 -8.25 -1.63
C LEU A 134 -25.61 -7.78 -3.08
N VAL A 135 -24.74 -8.22 -4.00
CA VAL A 135 -24.88 -7.91 -5.44
C VAL A 135 -26.12 -8.56 -6.04
N ALA A 136 -26.39 -9.84 -5.74
CA ALA A 136 -27.56 -10.55 -6.26
C ALA A 136 -28.89 -9.94 -5.77
N ALA A 137 -28.91 -9.41 -4.55
CA ALA A 137 -30.04 -8.68 -3.98
C ALA A 137 -30.14 -7.21 -4.46
N ASN A 138 -29.29 -6.80 -5.41
CA ASN A 138 -29.20 -5.44 -5.95
C ASN A 138 -28.99 -4.37 -4.88
N LYS A 139 -28.19 -4.68 -3.85
CA LYS A 139 -27.84 -3.70 -2.82
C LYS A 139 -26.98 -2.59 -3.40
N THR A 140 -27.38 -1.36 -3.09
CA THR A 140 -26.73 -0.15 -3.58
C THR A 140 -25.46 0.16 -2.78
N THR A 141 -24.59 0.99 -3.34
CA THR A 141 -23.40 1.46 -2.60
C THR A 141 -23.75 2.15 -1.29
N LEU A 142 -24.88 2.87 -1.22
CA LEU A 142 -25.31 3.54 0.02
C LEU A 142 -25.82 2.56 1.08
N GLU A 143 -26.54 1.49 0.69
CA GLU A 143 -26.91 0.42 1.61
C GLU A 143 -25.67 -0.31 2.14
N VAL A 144 -24.71 -0.59 1.27
CA VAL A 144 -23.45 -1.26 1.67
C VAL A 144 -22.60 -0.33 2.54
N ALA A 145 -22.50 0.96 2.23
CA ALA A 145 -21.82 1.91 3.10
C ALA A 145 -22.47 2.00 4.48
N TRP A 146 -23.81 2.03 4.55
CA TRP A 146 -24.54 1.96 5.81
C TRP A 146 -24.23 0.67 6.57
N LEU A 147 -24.27 -0.49 5.90
CA LEU A 147 -23.91 -1.78 6.49
C LEU A 147 -22.50 -1.74 7.09
N LEU A 148 -21.52 -1.23 6.34
CA LEU A 148 -20.14 -1.13 6.82
C LEU A 148 -20.01 -0.16 8.02
N PHE A 149 -20.75 0.95 8.05
CA PHE A 149 -20.70 1.91 9.14
C PHE A 149 -21.39 1.44 10.42
N TYR A 150 -22.54 0.77 10.30
CA TYR A 150 -23.43 0.51 11.43
C TYR A 150 -23.61 -0.97 11.77
N GLY A 151 -23.03 -1.88 10.99
CA GLY A 151 -23.05 -3.32 11.24
C GLY A 151 -24.28 -4.05 10.69
N GLU A 152 -25.35 -3.34 10.37
CA GLU A 152 -26.64 -3.89 9.93
C GLU A 152 -27.16 -3.16 8.69
N LEU A 153 -27.98 -3.83 7.87
CA LEU A 153 -28.63 -3.20 6.72
C LEU A 153 -29.67 -2.14 7.16
N PRO A 154 -29.81 -1.03 6.44
CA PRO A 154 -30.77 0.01 6.81
C PRO A 154 -32.21 -0.38 6.51
N GLU A 155 -33.13 0.06 7.39
CA GLU A 155 -34.53 0.22 7.02
C GLU A 155 -34.67 1.31 5.94
N GLN A 156 -35.69 1.21 5.09
CA GLN A 156 -35.89 2.13 3.95
C GLN A 156 -35.93 3.61 4.37
N ALA A 157 -36.57 3.94 5.49
CA ALA A 157 -36.64 5.31 5.98
C ALA A 157 -35.25 5.87 6.34
N LYS A 158 -34.42 5.06 7.02
CA LYS A 158 -33.04 5.41 7.38
C LYS A 158 -32.16 5.56 6.15
N LEU A 159 -32.32 4.66 5.17
CA LEU A 159 -31.61 4.74 3.89
C LEU A 159 -31.96 6.04 3.14
N ASN A 160 -33.25 6.40 3.07
CA ASN A 160 -33.68 7.63 2.39
C ASN A 160 -33.08 8.87 3.05
N MET A 161 -33.11 8.94 4.39
CA MET A 161 -32.48 10.04 5.14
C MET A 161 -30.97 10.08 4.93
N PHE A 162 -30.32 8.92 4.90
CA PHE A 162 -28.87 8.83 4.67
C PHE A 162 -28.49 9.31 3.27
N ALA A 163 -29.21 8.85 2.25
CA ALA A 163 -29.03 9.27 0.87
C ALA A 163 -29.22 10.79 0.75
N GLU A 164 -30.28 11.35 1.32
CA GLU A 164 -30.51 12.80 1.32
C GLU A 164 -29.34 13.57 1.98
N ARG A 165 -28.81 13.09 3.10
CA ARG A 165 -27.63 13.70 3.73
C ARG A 165 -26.39 13.61 2.84
N VAL A 166 -26.18 12.51 2.13
CA VAL A 166 -25.07 12.36 1.16
C VAL A 166 -25.22 13.39 0.03
N ALA A 167 -26.41 13.54 -0.56
CA ALA A 167 -26.67 14.56 -1.57
C ALA A 167 -26.43 15.99 -1.06
N GLN A 168 -26.96 16.31 0.12
CA GLN A 168 -26.81 17.65 0.71
C GLN A 168 -25.35 18.02 0.97
N ASN A 169 -24.49 17.03 1.25
CA ASN A 169 -23.06 17.24 1.46
C ASN A 169 -22.21 17.03 0.21
N ALA A 170 -22.82 16.93 -0.98
CA ALA A 170 -22.10 16.92 -2.24
C ALA A 170 -21.47 18.28 -2.58
N PHE A 171 -21.92 19.37 -1.94
CA PHE A 171 -21.35 20.69 -2.17
C PHE A 171 -19.91 20.79 -1.65
N LEU A 172 -18.98 21.18 -2.51
CA LEU A 172 -17.59 21.47 -2.16
C LEU A 172 -17.35 22.98 -2.15
N ARG A 173 -16.61 23.45 -1.13
CA ARG A 173 -16.17 24.85 -1.06
C ARG A 173 -15.28 25.18 -2.25
N SER A 174 -15.38 26.41 -2.75
CA SER A 174 -14.60 26.89 -3.91
C SER A 174 -13.10 26.69 -3.75
N THR A 175 -12.56 26.83 -2.54
CA THR A 175 -11.13 26.60 -2.26
C THR A 175 -10.68 25.18 -2.60
N VAL A 176 -11.49 24.15 -2.33
CA VAL A 176 -11.17 22.76 -2.71
C VAL A 176 -11.18 22.61 -4.23
N LEU A 177 -12.19 23.18 -4.89
CA LEU A 177 -12.30 23.16 -6.35
C LEU A 177 -11.15 23.94 -7.03
N ASN A 178 -10.68 25.02 -6.41
CA ASN A 178 -9.54 25.79 -6.89
C ASN A 178 -8.24 24.97 -6.87
N VAL A 179 -8.06 24.06 -5.90
CA VAL A 179 -6.93 23.13 -5.91
C VAL A 179 -6.99 22.20 -7.12
N VAL A 180 -8.17 21.65 -7.43
CA VAL A 180 -8.36 20.83 -8.64
C VAL A 180 -8.09 21.65 -9.90
N GLN A 181 -8.59 22.88 -9.96
CA GLN A 181 -8.43 23.77 -11.12
C GLN A 181 -6.99 24.26 -11.32
N ALA A 182 -6.21 24.37 -10.24
CA ALA A 182 -4.81 24.75 -10.30
C ALA A 182 -3.93 23.65 -10.93
N MET A 183 -4.38 22.40 -10.93
CA MET A 183 -3.61 21.28 -11.50
C MET A 183 -3.69 21.27 -13.03
N PRO A 184 -2.60 20.90 -13.73
CA PRO A 184 -2.64 20.65 -15.17
C PRO A 184 -3.75 19.67 -15.57
N THR A 185 -4.30 19.78 -16.78
CA THR A 185 -5.35 18.88 -17.28
C THR A 185 -4.84 17.45 -17.51
N ASP A 186 -3.53 17.29 -17.71
CA ASP A 186 -2.81 16.02 -17.85
C ASP A 186 -2.21 15.51 -16.52
N ALA A 187 -2.50 16.18 -15.40
CA ALA A 187 -2.07 15.71 -14.09
C ALA A 187 -2.75 14.38 -13.73
N HIS A 188 -1.98 13.44 -13.16
CA HIS A 188 -2.53 12.15 -12.75
C HIS A 188 -3.63 12.34 -11.68
N PRO A 189 -4.85 11.83 -11.89
CA PRO A 189 -6.02 12.22 -11.09
C PRO A 189 -5.94 11.77 -9.62
N MET A 190 -5.24 10.68 -9.31
CA MET A 190 -4.98 10.29 -7.91
C MET A 190 -4.14 11.32 -7.13
N GLY A 191 -3.16 11.95 -7.79
CA GLY A 191 -2.35 13.01 -7.16
C GLY A 191 -3.18 14.26 -6.88
N VAL A 192 -4.08 14.60 -7.81
CA VAL A 192 -5.05 15.68 -7.63
C VAL A 192 -6.01 15.38 -6.49
N LEU A 193 -6.53 14.14 -6.42
CA LEU A 193 -7.43 13.68 -5.37
C LEU A 193 -6.79 13.77 -3.97
N ALA A 194 -5.56 13.25 -3.80
CA ALA A 194 -4.83 13.33 -2.54
C ALA A 194 -4.59 14.79 -2.11
N SER A 195 -4.18 15.65 -3.05
CA SER A 195 -3.93 17.07 -2.79
C SER A 195 -5.19 17.81 -2.36
N ALA A 196 -6.31 17.57 -3.06
CA ALA A 196 -7.58 18.20 -2.77
C ALA A 196 -8.18 17.72 -1.44
N LEU A 197 -8.00 16.45 -1.06
CA LEU A 197 -8.42 15.94 0.26
C LEU A 197 -7.67 16.62 1.40
N ALA A 198 -6.34 16.76 1.31
CA ALA A 198 -5.56 17.47 2.32
C ALA A 198 -5.99 18.96 2.44
N ALA A 199 -6.24 19.61 1.31
CA ALA A 199 -6.77 20.97 1.28
C ALA A 199 -8.19 21.08 1.83
N TRP A 200 -9.02 20.06 1.67
CA TRP A 200 -10.36 20.00 2.23
C TRP A 200 -10.30 19.91 3.76
N GLY A 201 -9.47 19.03 4.33
CA GLY A 201 -9.28 18.93 5.78
C GLY A 201 -8.81 20.22 6.44
N THR A 202 -7.92 20.95 5.78
CA THR A 202 -7.40 22.24 6.27
C THR A 202 -8.49 23.30 6.47
N GLN A 203 -9.63 23.18 5.78
CA GLN A 203 -10.75 24.11 5.87
C GLN A 203 -11.77 23.74 6.97
N MET A 204 -11.51 22.67 7.72
CA MET A 204 -12.40 22.14 8.73
C MET A 204 -11.69 22.06 10.09
N PRO A 205 -11.28 23.21 10.69
CA PRO A 205 -10.56 23.22 11.97
C PRO A 205 -11.33 22.52 13.10
N GLU A 206 -12.67 22.55 13.07
CA GLU A 206 -13.56 21.85 13.99
C GLU A 206 -13.38 20.31 13.98
N PHE A 207 -12.87 19.75 12.87
CA PHE A 207 -12.59 18.32 12.72
C PHE A 207 -11.10 17.99 12.82
N ASN A 208 -10.25 18.97 13.16
CA ASN A 208 -8.82 18.77 13.30
C ASN A 208 -8.46 18.56 14.80
N PRO A 209 -7.99 17.37 15.20
CA PRO A 209 -7.63 17.10 16.60
C PRO A 209 -6.50 17.98 17.13
N ALA A 210 -5.60 18.47 16.28
CA ALA A 210 -4.53 19.38 16.68
C ALA A 210 -5.05 20.78 17.05
N LEU A 211 -6.23 21.17 16.56
CA LEU A 211 -6.86 22.47 16.82
C LEU A 211 -8.01 22.36 17.84
N SER A 212 -8.82 21.32 17.73
CA SER A 212 -10.05 21.11 18.52
C SER A 212 -9.89 20.09 19.65
N GLY A 213 -8.73 19.44 19.75
CA GLY A 213 -8.43 18.41 20.74
C GLY A 213 -8.92 17.01 20.35
N ASN A 214 -8.36 15.98 20.99
CA ASN A 214 -8.64 14.57 20.66
C ASN A 214 -10.06 14.10 21.04
N ALA A 215 -10.79 14.85 21.87
CA ALA A 215 -12.14 14.48 22.30
C ALA A 215 -13.14 14.37 21.13
N ILE A 216 -12.84 15.02 19.98
CA ILE A 216 -13.65 14.92 18.77
C ILE A 216 -13.76 13.48 18.23
N TYR A 217 -12.77 12.63 18.52
CA TYR A 217 -12.81 11.21 18.14
C TYR A 217 -13.83 10.42 18.96
N ASP A 218 -14.09 10.83 20.19
CA ASP A 218 -15.01 10.16 21.08
C ASP A 218 -16.48 10.62 20.83
N ASP A 219 -16.68 11.74 20.12
CA ASP A 219 -17.99 12.23 19.73
C ASP A 219 -18.60 11.41 18.57
N THR A 220 -19.49 10.49 18.93
CA THR A 220 -20.24 9.67 17.98
C THR A 220 -21.04 10.48 16.97
N ARG A 221 -21.64 11.62 17.36
CA ARG A 221 -22.45 12.44 16.45
C ARG A 221 -21.57 13.09 15.39
N LEU A 222 -20.40 13.57 15.79
CA LEU A 222 -19.40 14.14 14.88
C LEU A 222 -18.90 13.08 13.88
N ARG A 223 -18.56 11.87 14.37
CA ARG A 223 -18.15 10.76 13.49
C ARG A 223 -19.25 10.37 12.49
N GLN A 224 -20.50 10.28 12.95
CA GLN A 224 -21.66 10.00 12.09
C GLN A 224 -22.03 11.17 11.16
N HIS A 225 -21.61 12.39 11.47
CA HIS A 225 -21.76 13.53 10.58
C HIS A 225 -20.75 13.47 9.41
N LEU A 226 -19.51 13.09 9.70
CA LEU A 226 -18.44 12.98 8.72
C LEU A 226 -18.69 11.89 7.66
N GLN A 227 -19.41 10.82 8.01
CA GLN A 227 -19.72 9.71 7.09
C GLN A 227 -20.43 10.18 5.79
N PRO A 228 -21.67 10.72 5.83
CA PRO A 228 -22.32 11.20 4.61
C PRO A 228 -21.65 12.44 4.02
N LEU A 229 -20.95 13.25 4.84
CA LEU A 229 -20.19 14.40 4.37
C LEU A 229 -19.07 14.00 3.42
N VAL A 230 -18.27 13.02 3.83
CA VAL A 230 -17.17 12.51 3.02
C VAL A 230 -17.71 11.76 1.80
N LEU A 231 -18.74 10.91 1.92
CA LEU A 231 -19.30 10.21 0.75
C LEU A 231 -19.77 11.18 -0.34
N GLY A 232 -20.53 12.21 0.05
CA GLY A 232 -21.06 13.20 -0.88
C GLY A 232 -19.95 14.01 -1.55
N GLY A 233 -19.09 14.65 -0.73
CA GLY A 233 -18.05 15.51 -1.28
C GLY A 233 -16.91 14.76 -1.97
N PHE A 234 -16.61 13.50 -1.58
CA PHE A 234 -15.65 12.66 -2.32
C PHE A 234 -16.18 12.31 -3.71
N THR A 235 -17.49 12.04 -3.84
CA THR A 235 -18.15 11.83 -5.14
C THR A 235 -18.03 13.08 -6.03
N SER A 236 -18.33 14.26 -5.49
CA SER A 236 -18.17 15.53 -6.20
C SER A 236 -16.72 15.81 -6.55
N LEU A 237 -15.78 15.46 -5.67
CA LEU A 237 -14.35 15.67 -5.91
C LEU A 237 -13.86 14.79 -7.06
N ALA A 238 -14.26 13.52 -7.09
CA ALA A 238 -13.98 12.62 -8.21
C ALA A 238 -14.54 13.19 -9.52
N ALA A 239 -15.79 13.71 -9.51
CA ALA A 239 -16.39 14.33 -10.69
C ALA A 239 -15.63 15.59 -11.12
N ALA A 240 -15.21 16.45 -10.18
CA ALA A 240 -14.40 17.64 -10.45
C ALA A 240 -13.11 17.30 -11.19
N ILE A 241 -12.43 16.27 -10.71
CA ILE A 241 -11.15 15.80 -11.26
C ILE A 241 -11.37 15.23 -12.66
N PHE A 242 -12.41 14.42 -12.87
CA PHE A 242 -12.75 13.91 -14.19
C PHE A 242 -13.00 15.04 -15.19
N LEU A 243 -13.83 16.02 -14.82
CA LEU A 243 -14.13 17.17 -15.68
C LEU A 243 -12.87 17.98 -15.99
N ARG A 244 -11.99 18.20 -15.00
CA ARG A 244 -10.71 18.87 -15.21
C ARG A 244 -9.83 18.14 -16.22
N MET A 245 -9.78 16.81 -16.16
CA MET A 245 -9.04 16.00 -17.15
C MET A 245 -9.61 16.16 -18.57
N GLN A 246 -10.92 16.36 -18.71
CA GLN A 246 -11.56 16.62 -20.01
C GLN A 246 -11.37 18.07 -20.49
N GLY A 247 -10.58 18.89 -19.80
CA GLY A 247 -10.40 20.31 -20.11
C GLY A 247 -11.62 21.17 -19.76
N LEU A 248 -12.63 20.59 -19.10
CA LEU A 248 -13.80 21.33 -18.61
C LEU A 248 -13.48 21.96 -17.26
N PRO A 249 -14.00 23.17 -16.98
CA PRO A 249 -13.72 23.81 -15.73
C PRO A 249 -14.47 23.09 -14.59
N GLY A 250 -13.73 22.50 -13.64
CA GLY A 250 -14.27 21.74 -12.50
C GLY A 250 -15.14 22.52 -11.50
N ASN A 251 -15.29 23.85 -11.66
CA ASN A 251 -16.29 24.65 -10.93
C ASN A 251 -17.69 24.59 -11.56
N VAL A 252 -17.85 23.90 -12.70
CA VAL A 252 -19.15 23.63 -13.35
C VAL A 252 -19.94 22.53 -12.64
N ILE A 253 -19.51 22.09 -11.45
CA ILE A 253 -20.33 21.28 -10.53
C ILE A 253 -21.41 22.18 -9.90
N ALA A 254 -22.23 22.75 -10.77
CA ALA A 254 -23.43 23.49 -10.43
C ALA A 254 -24.56 22.46 -10.33
N LEU A 255 -24.94 22.17 -9.09
CA LEU A 255 -26.34 22.00 -8.65
C LEU A 255 -27.22 20.91 -9.29
N LYS A 256 -26.77 20.11 -10.26
CA LYS A 256 -27.47 18.88 -10.68
C LYS A 256 -27.10 17.69 -9.79
N CYS A 257 -27.09 17.92 -8.48
CA CYS A 257 -26.93 16.86 -7.51
C CYS A 257 -28.32 16.51 -6.96
N ASP A 258 -29.19 16.03 -7.84
CA ASP A 258 -30.46 15.49 -7.40
C ASP A 258 -30.33 13.98 -7.32
N LEU A 259 -30.16 13.43 -6.11
CA LEU A 259 -30.34 11.98 -5.90
C LEU A 259 -31.76 11.52 -6.24
N ARG A 260 -32.69 12.46 -6.46
CA ARG A 260 -34.05 12.24 -6.95
C ARG A 260 -34.20 12.47 -8.46
N SER A 261 -33.11 12.69 -9.22
CA SER A 261 -33.12 12.92 -10.68
C SER A 261 -33.98 11.86 -11.37
N THR A 262 -35.12 12.34 -11.86
CA THR A 262 -36.43 11.70 -12.03
C THR A 262 -36.57 10.93 -13.34
N ALA A 263 -35.53 10.23 -13.79
CA ALA A 263 -35.73 9.23 -14.84
C ALA A 263 -36.39 7.98 -14.21
N PRO A 264 -37.56 7.51 -14.71
CA PRO A 264 -38.19 6.30 -14.21
C PRO A 264 -37.18 5.13 -14.20
N GLY A 265 -36.99 4.51 -13.04
CA GLY A 265 -36.07 3.37 -12.87
C GLY A 265 -34.66 3.70 -12.34
N ARG A 266 -34.36 4.96 -11.98
CA ARG A 266 -33.11 5.31 -11.27
C ARG A 266 -33.29 5.24 -9.76
N ILE A 267 -32.64 4.26 -9.15
CA ILE A 267 -32.39 4.25 -7.70
C ILE A 267 -31.31 5.30 -7.44
N GLY A 268 -31.53 6.20 -6.46
CA GLY A 268 -30.52 7.16 -6.00
C GLY A 268 -29.29 6.42 -5.49
N THR A 269 -28.28 6.29 -6.35
CA THR A 269 -27.05 5.55 -6.11
C THR A 269 -25.87 6.49 -6.19
N MET A 270 -24.77 6.14 -5.53
CA MET A 270 -23.53 6.92 -5.61
C MET A 270 -22.95 6.87 -7.04
N GLY A 271 -23.06 5.73 -7.72
CA GLY A 271 -22.69 5.61 -9.13
C GLY A 271 -23.55 6.49 -10.05
N GLY A 272 -24.86 6.51 -9.87
CA GLY A 272 -25.76 7.38 -10.63
C GLY A 272 -25.49 8.87 -10.39
N MET A 273 -25.33 9.27 -9.13
CA MET A 273 -24.95 10.63 -8.73
C MET A 273 -23.66 11.08 -9.41
N PHE A 274 -22.63 10.23 -9.42
CA PHE A 274 -21.38 10.52 -10.11
C PHE A 274 -21.56 10.71 -11.63
N LEU A 275 -22.32 9.82 -12.29
CA LEU A 275 -22.59 9.92 -13.73
C LEU A 275 -23.36 11.20 -14.10
N ASP A 276 -24.33 11.59 -13.28
CA ASP A 276 -25.09 12.82 -13.47
C ASP A 276 -24.18 14.07 -13.38
N MET A 277 -23.27 14.10 -12.38
CA MET A 277 -22.32 15.21 -12.20
C MET A 277 -21.38 15.41 -13.38
N ILE A 278 -20.97 14.33 -14.05
CA ILE A 278 -20.05 14.39 -15.21
C ILE A 278 -20.79 14.51 -16.56
N GLY A 279 -22.10 14.75 -16.54
CA GLY A 279 -22.91 14.90 -17.76
C GLY A 279 -23.20 13.59 -18.49
N LYS A 280 -22.92 12.44 -17.87
CA LYS A 280 -23.27 11.09 -18.38
C LYS A 280 -24.59 10.58 -17.82
N GLY A 281 -25.40 11.48 -17.27
CA GLY A 281 -26.73 11.21 -16.75
C GLY A 281 -27.78 10.80 -17.78
N ASN A 282 -27.47 10.57 -19.05
CA ASN A 282 -28.40 9.98 -20.02
C ASN A 282 -28.10 8.51 -20.32
N LEU A 283 -27.08 7.92 -19.70
CA LEU A 283 -26.76 6.50 -19.87
C LEU A 283 -27.91 5.60 -19.37
N PRO A 284 -28.05 4.38 -19.94
CA PRO A 284 -29.04 3.41 -19.49
C PRO A 284 -28.92 3.12 -17.98
N ALA A 285 -30.06 2.91 -17.32
CA ALA A 285 -30.10 2.62 -15.88
C ALA A 285 -29.29 1.37 -15.51
N SER A 286 -29.22 0.39 -16.41
CA SER A 286 -28.41 -0.83 -16.29
C SER A 286 -26.90 -0.53 -16.23
N VAL A 287 -26.42 0.50 -16.92
CA VAL A 287 -25.02 0.95 -16.91
C VAL A 287 -24.70 1.71 -15.62
N ALA A 288 -25.61 2.58 -15.17
CA ALA A 288 -25.47 3.24 -13.87
C ALA A 288 -25.44 2.23 -12.72
N HIS A 289 -26.31 1.22 -12.79
CA HIS A 289 -26.33 0.12 -11.83
C HIS A 289 -25.06 -0.73 -11.89
N ALA A 290 -24.50 -0.98 -13.08
CA ALA A 290 -23.23 -1.67 -13.22
C ALA A 290 -22.08 -0.90 -12.55
N LEU A 291 -22.03 0.41 -12.72
CA LEU A 291 -21.07 1.24 -12.00
C LEU A 291 -21.25 1.12 -10.48
N ASP A 292 -22.49 1.16 -10.00
CA ASP A 292 -22.77 1.03 -8.56
C ASP A 292 -22.36 -0.36 -8.00
N ILE A 293 -22.58 -1.44 -8.75
CA ILE A 293 -22.06 -2.77 -8.39
C ILE A 293 -20.54 -2.76 -8.29
N LEU A 294 -19.83 -2.11 -9.23
CA LEU A 294 -18.37 -2.00 -9.14
C LEU A 294 -17.95 -1.26 -7.87
N LEU A 295 -18.66 -0.19 -7.48
CA LEU A 295 -18.37 0.51 -6.22
C LEU A 295 -18.60 -0.40 -5.01
N VAL A 296 -19.68 -1.19 -4.98
CA VAL A 296 -19.94 -2.20 -3.94
C VAL A 296 -18.82 -3.24 -3.85
N LEU A 297 -18.34 -3.76 -4.98
CA LEU A 297 -17.28 -4.76 -5.04
C LEU A 297 -15.91 -4.23 -4.58
N HIS A 298 -15.75 -2.92 -4.56
CA HIS A 298 -14.54 -2.24 -4.07
C HIS A 298 -14.75 -1.56 -2.70
N ALA A 299 -15.95 -1.64 -2.13
CA ALA A 299 -16.36 -0.91 -0.92
C ALA A 299 -15.41 -1.10 0.24
N ASP A 300 -15.02 -2.36 0.51
CA ASP A 300 -13.99 -2.69 1.47
C ASP A 300 -13.26 -3.98 1.08
N HIS A 301 -12.06 -4.20 1.63
CA HIS A 301 -11.30 -5.42 1.40
C HIS A 301 -10.33 -5.69 2.57
N GLU A 302 -10.82 -5.56 3.81
CA GLU A 302 -10.06 -5.83 5.04
C GLU A 302 -8.78 -4.94 5.13
N LEU A 303 -7.80 -5.29 5.96
CA LEU A 303 -6.51 -4.59 6.05
C LEU A 303 -5.60 -4.84 4.84
N ASN A 304 -5.93 -4.18 3.74
CA ASN A 304 -4.99 -3.97 2.62
C ASN A 304 -4.10 -2.73 2.86
N CYS A 305 -3.14 -2.49 1.98
CA CYS A 305 -2.15 -1.40 2.12
C CYS A 305 -2.78 -0.04 2.46
N SER A 306 -3.81 0.39 1.71
CA SER A 306 -4.44 1.70 1.95
C SER A 306 -5.29 1.75 3.22
N THR A 307 -6.01 0.68 3.56
CA THR A 307 -6.75 0.59 4.82
C THR A 307 -5.81 0.54 6.04
N ALA A 308 -4.69 -0.17 5.94
CA ALA A 308 -3.65 -0.19 6.97
C ALA A 308 -3.00 1.20 7.14
N THR A 309 -2.72 1.90 6.02
CA THR A 309 -2.26 3.30 6.04
C THR A 309 -3.27 4.22 6.72
N MET A 310 -4.58 4.06 6.45
CA MET A 310 -5.64 4.82 7.12
C MET A 310 -5.50 4.69 8.65
N ARG A 311 -5.44 3.46 9.16
CA ARG A 311 -5.29 3.20 10.61
C ARG A 311 -3.97 3.73 11.16
N GLN A 312 -2.87 3.52 10.43
CA GLN A 312 -1.55 3.96 10.86
C GLN A 312 -1.46 5.48 10.99
N LEU A 313 -1.97 6.24 10.01
CA LEU A 313 -2.03 7.70 10.08
C LEU A 313 -2.99 8.17 11.17
N THR A 314 -4.17 7.58 11.25
CA THR A 314 -5.15 7.92 12.30
C THR A 314 -4.57 7.71 13.70
N SER A 315 -3.72 6.69 13.89
CA SER A 315 -3.08 6.39 15.17
C SER A 315 -2.15 7.50 15.69
N SER A 316 -1.70 8.42 14.82
CA SER A 316 -0.92 9.59 15.23
C SER A 316 -1.79 10.76 15.71
N GLY A 317 -3.13 10.63 15.66
CA GLY A 317 -4.06 11.70 16.01
C GLY A 317 -4.23 12.76 14.92
N VAL A 318 -4.02 12.41 13.65
CA VAL A 318 -4.23 13.33 12.52
C VAL A 318 -5.71 13.37 12.11
N ASP A 319 -6.16 14.49 11.53
CA ASP A 319 -7.53 14.62 11.05
C ASP A 319 -7.92 13.55 10.00
N LEU A 320 -9.22 13.33 9.85
CA LEU A 320 -9.77 12.31 8.95
C LEU A 320 -9.32 12.51 7.50
N PHE A 321 -9.30 13.75 7.00
CA PHE A 321 -9.01 14.05 5.61
C PHE A 321 -7.53 13.86 5.28
N SER A 322 -6.63 14.17 6.20
CA SER A 322 -5.21 13.82 6.08
C SER A 322 -4.99 12.30 6.03
N SER A 323 -5.73 11.54 6.85
CA SER A 323 -5.69 10.06 6.79
C SER A 323 -6.25 9.52 5.47
N LEU A 324 -7.34 10.10 4.95
CA LEU A 324 -7.90 9.77 3.64
C LEU A 324 -6.91 10.09 2.52
N ALA A 325 -6.26 11.27 2.54
CA ALA A 325 -5.25 11.65 1.56
C ALA A 325 -4.08 10.66 1.53
N GLY A 326 -3.57 10.26 2.70
CA GLY A 326 -2.54 9.23 2.79
C GLY A 326 -3.01 7.85 2.31
N SER A 327 -4.27 7.49 2.56
CA SER A 327 -4.87 6.24 2.07
C SER A 327 -5.04 6.24 0.55
N VAL A 328 -5.39 7.39 -0.04
CA VAL A 328 -5.39 7.61 -1.49
C VAL A 328 -3.98 7.49 -2.06
N CYS A 329 -2.96 8.05 -1.42
CA CYS A 329 -1.56 7.88 -1.83
C CYS A 329 -1.12 6.40 -1.77
N ALA A 330 -1.52 5.66 -0.74
CA ALA A 330 -1.25 4.22 -0.65
C ALA A 330 -1.97 3.43 -1.75
N LEU A 331 -3.20 3.81 -2.10
CA LEU A 331 -3.95 3.22 -3.22
C LEU A 331 -3.38 3.58 -4.59
N TYR A 332 -2.82 4.78 -4.74
CA TYR A 332 -2.23 5.25 -6.00
C TYR A 332 -1.05 4.39 -6.46
N GLY A 333 -0.34 3.72 -5.53
CA GLY A 333 0.77 2.83 -5.87
C GLY A 333 0.39 1.77 -6.91
N PRO A 334 1.22 1.54 -7.96
CA PRO A 334 0.94 0.53 -9.01
C PRO A 334 0.79 -0.90 -8.49
N LEU A 335 1.36 -1.21 -7.33
CA LEU A 335 1.26 -2.52 -6.67
C LEU A 335 -0.02 -2.66 -5.82
N HIS A 336 -0.88 -1.65 -5.78
CA HIS A 336 -2.16 -1.66 -5.07
C HIS A 336 -3.32 -1.29 -6.00
N GLY A 337 -3.69 -0.01 -6.11
CA GLY A 337 -4.86 0.42 -6.90
C GLY A 337 -4.59 0.68 -8.38
N GLY A 338 -3.34 0.67 -8.83
CA GLY A 338 -2.96 0.85 -10.24
C GLY A 338 -3.10 -0.42 -11.11
N ALA A 339 -3.53 -1.55 -10.54
CA ALA A 339 -3.64 -2.81 -11.26
C ALA A 339 -4.62 -2.75 -12.44
N THR A 340 -5.78 -2.11 -12.25
CA THR A 340 -6.82 -1.96 -13.29
C THR A 340 -6.34 -1.16 -14.50
N GLU A 341 -5.60 -0.08 -14.25
CA GLU A 341 -4.98 0.72 -15.31
C GLU A 341 -3.96 -0.13 -16.09
N ALA A 342 -3.12 -0.86 -15.37
CA ALA A 342 -2.08 -1.70 -15.96
C ALA A 342 -2.66 -2.88 -16.77
N VAL A 343 -3.81 -3.44 -16.37
CA VAL A 343 -4.55 -4.42 -17.17
C VAL A 343 -4.92 -3.83 -18.52
N LEU A 344 -5.55 -2.65 -18.54
CA LEU A 344 -6.00 -2.08 -19.81
C LEU A 344 -4.82 -1.71 -20.72
N ARG A 345 -3.75 -1.14 -20.17
CA ARG A 345 -2.50 -0.89 -20.92
C ARG A 345 -1.87 -2.19 -21.43
N MET A 346 -1.94 -3.29 -20.66
CA MET A 346 -1.47 -4.61 -21.10
C MET A 346 -2.31 -5.13 -22.27
N LEU A 347 -3.64 -5.10 -22.16
CA LEU A 347 -4.54 -5.53 -23.23
C LEU A 347 -4.33 -4.71 -24.51
N GLN A 348 -4.14 -3.39 -24.39
CA GLN A 348 -3.82 -2.51 -25.52
C GLN A 348 -2.50 -2.87 -26.20
N ARG A 349 -1.46 -3.27 -25.44
CA ARG A 349 -0.18 -3.73 -26.02
C ARG A 349 -0.27 -5.09 -26.70
N ILE A 350 -1.19 -5.95 -26.26
CA ILE A 350 -1.44 -7.24 -26.91
C ILE A 350 -2.16 -7.01 -28.26
N GLU A 351 -2.98 -5.97 -28.35
CA GLU A 351 -3.70 -5.50 -29.55
C GLU A 351 -4.80 -6.47 -30.03
N THR A 352 -4.46 -7.72 -30.35
CA THR A 352 -5.37 -8.71 -30.96
C THR A 352 -5.32 -10.07 -30.24
N PRO A 353 -6.38 -10.89 -30.32
CA PRO A 353 -6.39 -12.23 -29.74
C PRO A 353 -5.25 -13.13 -30.23
N ASP A 354 -4.81 -12.96 -31.48
CA ASP A 354 -3.75 -13.78 -32.09
C ASP A 354 -2.37 -13.57 -31.41
N ASN A 355 -2.16 -12.40 -30.80
CA ASN A 355 -0.91 -12.07 -30.11
C ASN A 355 -0.85 -12.64 -28.67
N VAL A 356 -1.95 -13.19 -28.14
CA VAL A 356 -2.03 -13.68 -26.75
C VAL A 356 -1.02 -14.79 -26.47
N ALA A 357 -0.83 -15.74 -27.39
CA ALA A 357 0.12 -16.84 -27.19
C ALA A 357 1.55 -16.32 -27.02
N SER A 358 1.97 -15.39 -27.87
CA SER A 358 3.29 -14.73 -27.79
C SER A 358 3.46 -13.95 -26.49
N PHE A 359 2.42 -13.25 -26.04
CA PHE A 359 2.43 -12.54 -24.76
C PHE A 359 2.59 -13.50 -23.57
N ILE A 360 1.86 -14.62 -23.57
CA ILE A 360 1.96 -15.64 -22.52
C ILE A 360 3.37 -16.22 -22.42
N ASP A 361 4.05 -16.44 -23.55
CA ASP A 361 5.44 -16.91 -23.55
C ASP A 361 6.40 -15.88 -22.93
N LYS A 362 6.22 -14.59 -23.23
CA LYS A 362 6.99 -13.50 -22.57
C LYS A 362 6.77 -13.47 -21.06
N VAL A 363 5.53 -13.69 -20.60
CA VAL A 363 5.23 -13.77 -19.16
C VAL A 363 5.94 -14.96 -18.50
N LYS A 364 5.94 -16.14 -19.15
CA LYS A 364 6.65 -17.32 -18.65
C LYS A 364 8.17 -17.10 -18.58
N ASN A 365 8.72 -16.34 -19.53
CA ASN A 365 10.13 -15.95 -19.57
C ASN A 365 10.51 -14.80 -18.62
N ARG A 366 9.52 -14.20 -17.93
CA ARG A 366 9.68 -13.04 -17.03
C ARG A 366 10.06 -11.73 -17.73
N ASP A 367 9.84 -11.65 -19.04
CA ASP A 367 10.01 -10.42 -19.81
C ASP A 367 8.85 -9.44 -19.57
N GLU A 368 7.65 -9.97 -19.30
CA GLU A 368 6.46 -9.20 -18.95
C GLU A 368 5.73 -9.76 -17.72
N LYS A 369 4.83 -8.94 -17.14
CA LYS A 369 3.95 -9.35 -16.05
C LYS A 369 2.52 -9.46 -16.54
N LEU A 370 1.83 -10.53 -16.12
CA LEU A 370 0.40 -10.71 -16.35
C LEU A 370 -0.39 -9.90 -15.31
N MET A 371 -0.88 -8.74 -15.72
CA MET A 371 -1.65 -7.83 -14.86
C MET A 371 -3.09 -8.33 -14.71
N GLY A 372 -3.70 -8.14 -13.53
CA GLY A 372 -5.07 -8.60 -13.24
C GLY A 372 -5.19 -10.10 -12.95
N PHE A 373 -4.07 -10.81 -12.75
CA PHE A 373 -4.04 -12.22 -12.37
C PHE A 373 -3.31 -12.46 -11.06
N GLY A 374 -3.80 -13.45 -10.31
CA GLY A 374 -3.33 -13.75 -8.97
C GLY A 374 -3.85 -12.76 -7.93
N HIS A 375 -3.75 -13.16 -6.66
CA HIS A 375 -4.21 -12.35 -5.56
C HIS A 375 -3.42 -12.66 -4.28
N ARG A 376 -3.12 -11.64 -3.46
CA ARG A 376 -2.31 -11.82 -2.23
C ARG A 376 -2.99 -12.75 -1.22
N ILE A 377 -4.31 -12.61 -1.11
CA ILE A 377 -5.19 -13.36 -0.20
C ILE A 377 -5.86 -14.57 -0.91
N TYR A 378 -6.66 -14.36 -1.97
CA TYR A 378 -7.29 -15.46 -2.70
C TYR A 378 -6.27 -16.37 -3.40
N ARG A 379 -6.19 -17.62 -2.94
CA ARG A 379 -5.32 -18.62 -3.56
C ARG A 379 -5.99 -19.35 -4.70
N ASN A 380 -7.31 -19.54 -4.68
CA ASN A 380 -7.98 -20.38 -5.69
C ASN A 380 -8.80 -19.55 -6.68
N TYR A 381 -9.66 -18.64 -6.23
CA TYR A 381 -10.43 -17.79 -7.14
C TYR A 381 -10.94 -16.55 -6.40
N ASP A 382 -10.94 -15.39 -7.06
CA ASP A 382 -11.53 -14.17 -6.51
C ASP A 382 -13.06 -14.22 -6.69
N PRO A 383 -13.87 -14.27 -5.62
CA PRO A 383 -15.32 -14.37 -5.73
C PRO A 383 -15.97 -13.25 -6.56
N ARG A 384 -15.31 -12.11 -6.67
CA ARG A 384 -15.79 -10.92 -7.39
C ARG A 384 -15.58 -11.05 -8.90
N ALA A 385 -14.54 -11.75 -9.34
CA ALA A 385 -14.19 -11.84 -10.77
C ALA A 385 -15.33 -12.44 -11.62
N THR A 386 -15.99 -13.50 -11.13
CA THR A 386 -17.14 -14.12 -11.83
C THR A 386 -18.29 -13.13 -12.01
N LEU A 387 -18.57 -12.30 -10.99
CA LEU A 387 -19.65 -11.31 -11.04
C LEU A 387 -19.35 -10.22 -12.07
N ILE A 388 -18.12 -9.69 -12.03
CA ILE A 388 -17.70 -8.62 -12.94
C ILE A 388 -17.65 -9.11 -14.38
N ARG A 389 -17.23 -10.35 -14.63
CA ARG A 389 -17.25 -10.93 -15.98
C ARG A 389 -18.66 -10.92 -16.58
N LYS A 390 -19.68 -11.34 -15.81
CA LYS A 390 -21.09 -11.29 -16.25
C LYS A 390 -21.56 -9.86 -16.46
N LEU A 391 -21.14 -8.95 -15.58
CA LEU A 391 -21.48 -7.53 -15.67
C LEU A 391 -20.90 -6.87 -16.92
N ALA A 392 -19.65 -7.21 -17.30
CA ALA A 392 -18.99 -6.69 -18.49
C ALA A 392 -19.76 -7.01 -19.77
N HIS A 393 -20.19 -8.26 -19.93
CA HIS A 393 -21.02 -8.68 -21.08
C HIS A 393 -22.35 -7.90 -21.12
N LYS A 394 -22.98 -7.68 -19.96
CA LYS A 394 -24.24 -6.92 -19.86
C LYS A 394 -24.06 -5.47 -20.28
N VAL A 395 -23.02 -4.79 -19.80
CA VAL A 395 -22.75 -3.38 -20.11
C VAL A 395 -22.42 -3.18 -21.59
N LEU A 396 -21.54 -4.01 -22.15
CA LEU A 396 -21.15 -3.91 -23.56
C LEU A 396 -22.32 -4.14 -24.50
N LYS A 397 -23.17 -5.13 -24.19
CA LYS A 397 -24.40 -5.39 -24.93
C LYS A 397 -25.37 -4.20 -24.86
N GLU A 398 -25.54 -3.60 -23.69
CA GLU A 398 -26.45 -2.47 -23.51
C GLU A 398 -26.00 -1.21 -24.24
N LEU A 399 -24.69 -0.96 -24.25
CA LEU A 399 -24.10 0.20 -24.92
C LEU A 399 -23.92 -0.01 -26.44
N ASP A 400 -24.23 -1.21 -26.94
CA ASP A 400 -23.96 -1.64 -28.32
C ASP A 400 -22.49 -1.41 -28.73
N ILE A 401 -21.56 -1.65 -27.80
CA ILE A 401 -20.12 -1.47 -28.01
C ILE A 401 -19.51 -2.82 -28.34
N GLN A 402 -18.91 -2.89 -29.54
CA GLN A 402 -17.93 -3.92 -29.86
C GLN A 402 -16.58 -3.44 -29.33
N GLU A 403 -16.15 -3.97 -28.19
CA GLU A 403 -14.86 -3.64 -27.56
C GLU A 403 -13.82 -4.69 -27.96
N PRO A 404 -12.88 -4.40 -28.88
CA PRO A 404 -11.85 -5.35 -29.28
C PRO A 404 -11.01 -5.86 -28.10
N LEU A 405 -10.78 -4.99 -27.10
CA LEU A 405 -10.03 -5.37 -25.90
C LEU A 405 -10.75 -6.43 -25.07
N LEU A 406 -12.08 -6.55 -25.16
CA LEU A 406 -12.81 -7.66 -24.53
C LEU A 406 -12.43 -8.99 -25.17
N GLN A 407 -12.30 -9.04 -26.49
CA GLN A 407 -11.92 -10.28 -27.18
C GLN A 407 -10.50 -10.70 -26.80
N VAL A 408 -9.57 -9.74 -26.72
CA VAL A 408 -8.22 -9.96 -26.22
C VAL A 408 -8.25 -10.48 -24.78
N ALA A 409 -9.04 -9.84 -23.90
CA ALA A 409 -9.15 -10.25 -22.50
C ALA A 409 -9.74 -11.65 -22.32
N MET A 410 -10.74 -12.01 -23.12
CA MET A 410 -11.34 -13.35 -23.12
C MET A 410 -10.37 -14.42 -23.63
N ALA A 411 -9.65 -14.13 -24.72
CA ALA A 411 -8.61 -15.02 -25.23
C ALA A 411 -7.47 -15.19 -24.22
N LEU A 412 -7.07 -14.10 -23.55
CA LEU A 412 -6.05 -14.11 -22.50
C LEU A 412 -6.50 -14.89 -21.26
N GLU A 413 -7.73 -14.66 -20.76
CA GLU A 413 -8.33 -15.45 -19.67
C GLU A 413 -8.30 -16.93 -20.01
N LYS A 414 -8.85 -17.30 -21.18
CA LYS A 414 -8.93 -18.70 -21.60
C LYS A 414 -7.54 -19.35 -21.66
N THR A 415 -6.60 -18.71 -22.35
CA THR A 415 -5.24 -19.25 -22.53
C THR A 415 -4.52 -19.41 -21.19
N ALA A 416 -4.63 -18.43 -20.29
CA ALA A 416 -4.02 -18.50 -18.96
C ALA A 416 -4.65 -19.58 -18.07
N LEU A 417 -5.97 -19.81 -18.16
CA LEU A 417 -6.66 -20.83 -17.37
C LEU A 417 -6.40 -22.26 -17.89
N GLU A 418 -5.98 -22.42 -19.14
CA GLU A 418 -5.66 -23.71 -19.78
C GLU A 418 -4.15 -24.03 -19.74
N ASP A 419 -3.27 -23.06 -19.45
CA ASP A 419 -1.81 -23.24 -19.40
C ASP A 419 -1.31 -23.66 -17.99
N ASP A 420 -0.63 -24.82 -17.93
CA ASP A 420 -0.11 -25.45 -16.71
C ASP A 420 0.77 -24.52 -15.85
N TYR A 421 1.49 -23.58 -16.48
CA TYR A 421 2.34 -22.62 -15.77
C TYR A 421 1.53 -21.75 -14.80
N PHE A 422 0.35 -21.30 -15.23
CA PHE A 422 -0.50 -20.39 -14.46
C PHE A 422 -1.39 -21.16 -13.48
N VAL A 423 -1.93 -22.32 -13.90
CA VAL A 423 -2.74 -23.19 -13.04
C VAL A 423 -1.92 -23.68 -11.85
N SER A 424 -0.70 -24.18 -12.06
CA SER A 424 0.17 -24.65 -10.98
C SER A 424 0.58 -23.53 -10.01
N ARG A 425 0.63 -22.28 -10.47
CA ARG A 425 0.91 -21.08 -9.66
C ARG A 425 -0.34 -20.41 -9.11
N LYS A 426 -1.51 -20.96 -9.41
CA LYS A 426 -2.82 -20.43 -9.02
C LYS A 426 -3.04 -18.97 -9.41
N LEU A 427 -2.64 -18.62 -10.63
CA LEU A 427 -2.79 -17.28 -11.19
C LEU A 427 -4.14 -17.19 -11.92
N TYR A 428 -5.17 -16.75 -11.19
CA TYR A 428 -6.53 -16.58 -11.71
C TYR A 428 -6.89 -15.10 -11.88
N PRO A 429 -7.82 -14.75 -12.79
CA PRO A 429 -8.31 -13.37 -12.91
C PRO A 429 -8.86 -12.84 -11.59
N ASN A 430 -8.51 -11.60 -11.27
CA ASN A 430 -9.02 -10.90 -10.09
C ASN A 430 -10.05 -9.83 -10.47
N VAL A 431 -10.57 -9.11 -9.47
CA VAL A 431 -11.54 -8.02 -9.63
C VAL A 431 -11.12 -6.97 -10.66
N ASP A 432 -9.83 -6.68 -10.79
CA ASP A 432 -9.30 -5.59 -11.61
C ASP A 432 -9.36 -5.93 -13.10
N PHE A 433 -9.28 -7.22 -13.46
CA PHE A 433 -9.17 -7.67 -14.85
C PHE A 433 -10.36 -7.23 -15.72
N TYR A 434 -11.59 -7.46 -15.25
CA TYR A 434 -12.79 -7.08 -15.98
C TYR A 434 -13.31 -5.68 -15.64
N SER A 435 -12.91 -5.09 -14.51
CA SER A 435 -13.34 -3.74 -14.11
C SER A 435 -12.88 -2.69 -15.11
N GLY A 436 -11.63 -2.79 -15.59
CA GLY A 436 -11.07 -1.84 -16.55
C GLY A 436 -11.81 -1.82 -17.89
N ILE A 437 -12.31 -2.97 -18.35
CA ILE A 437 -13.10 -3.08 -19.59
C ILE A 437 -14.44 -2.36 -19.44
N ILE A 438 -15.12 -2.53 -18.31
CA ILE A 438 -16.38 -1.84 -18.04
C ILE A 438 -16.16 -0.33 -17.96
N TYR A 439 -15.12 0.12 -17.26
CA TYR A 439 -14.81 1.54 -17.18
C TYR A 439 -14.47 2.15 -18.54
N SER A 440 -13.69 1.44 -19.36
CA SER A 440 -13.39 1.83 -20.74
C SER A 440 -14.67 1.96 -21.58
N ALA A 441 -15.57 0.98 -21.51
CA ALA A 441 -16.83 0.99 -22.23
C ALA A 441 -17.74 2.18 -21.85
N ILE A 442 -17.73 2.60 -20.58
CA ILE A 442 -18.45 3.81 -20.13
C ILE A 442 -17.77 5.11 -20.61
N GLY A 443 -16.52 5.02 -21.05
CA GLY A 443 -15.71 6.12 -21.57
C GLY A 443 -14.85 6.82 -20.52
N PHE A 444 -14.37 6.08 -19.50
CA PHE A 444 -13.35 6.58 -18.58
C PHE A 444 -11.94 6.27 -19.11
N PRO A 445 -10.99 7.21 -19.02
CA PRO A 445 -9.60 6.95 -19.37
C PRO A 445 -8.93 6.07 -18.30
N PRO A 446 -7.92 5.24 -18.67
CA PRO A 446 -7.26 4.30 -17.75
C PRO A 446 -6.74 4.94 -16.46
N GLU A 447 -6.17 6.15 -16.57
CA GLU A 447 -5.58 6.90 -15.46
C GLU A 447 -6.63 7.28 -14.40
N PHE A 448 -7.92 7.29 -14.75
CA PHE A 448 -9.03 7.61 -13.85
C PHE A 448 -9.57 6.39 -13.10
N PHE A 449 -9.22 5.16 -13.50
CA PHE A 449 -9.73 3.94 -12.85
C PHE A 449 -9.39 3.86 -11.36
N PRO A 450 -8.17 4.23 -10.90
CA PRO A 450 -7.87 4.25 -9.48
C PRO A 450 -8.72 5.24 -8.68
N VAL A 451 -9.25 6.32 -9.30
CA VAL A 451 -10.19 7.24 -8.64
C VAL A 451 -11.55 6.59 -8.45
N LEU A 452 -12.04 5.83 -9.45
CA LEU A 452 -13.28 5.05 -9.32
C LEU A 452 -13.14 3.94 -8.25
N PHE A 453 -11.96 3.33 -8.16
CA PHE A 453 -11.64 2.43 -7.07
C PHE A 453 -11.69 3.19 -5.73
N ALA A 454 -11.00 4.31 -5.59
CA ALA A 454 -11.03 5.13 -4.37
C ALA A 454 -12.47 5.55 -3.98
N LEU A 455 -13.31 5.87 -4.96
CA LEU A 455 -14.71 6.21 -4.79
C LEU A 455 -15.53 5.06 -4.20
N GLY A 456 -15.26 3.81 -4.60
CA GLY A 456 -15.84 2.65 -3.92
C GLY A 456 -15.27 2.48 -2.51
N ARG A 457 -13.94 2.52 -2.40
CA ARG A 457 -13.18 2.19 -1.19
C ARG A 457 -13.38 3.14 0.00
N VAL A 458 -13.83 4.37 -0.25
CA VAL A 458 -13.97 5.40 0.80
C VAL A 458 -14.89 4.94 1.95
N ALA A 459 -15.92 4.15 1.67
CA ALA A 459 -16.79 3.59 2.71
C ALA A 459 -16.02 2.62 3.65
N GLY A 460 -15.18 1.75 3.11
CA GLY A 460 -14.29 0.88 3.89
C GLY A 460 -13.30 1.67 4.73
N TRP A 461 -12.62 2.67 4.16
CA TRP A 461 -11.69 3.53 4.91
C TRP A 461 -12.36 4.25 6.09
N LEU A 462 -13.53 4.84 5.86
CA LEU A 462 -14.31 5.51 6.90
C LEU A 462 -14.77 4.54 7.98
N SER A 463 -15.15 3.31 7.61
CA SER A 463 -15.54 2.27 8.57
C SER A 463 -14.36 1.85 9.44
N HIS A 464 -13.19 1.61 8.84
CA HIS A 464 -11.99 1.22 9.56
C HIS A 464 -11.43 2.34 10.43
N TRP A 465 -11.52 3.60 9.97
CA TRP A 465 -11.24 4.78 10.78
C TRP A 465 -12.18 4.84 11.98
N ASN A 466 -13.49 4.74 11.74
CA ASN A 466 -14.51 4.84 12.78
C ASN A 466 -14.33 3.75 13.85
N GLU A 467 -14.13 2.49 13.45
CA GLU A 467 -13.88 1.37 14.38
C GLU A 467 -12.60 1.58 15.21
N PHE A 468 -11.54 2.15 14.61
CA PHE A 468 -10.31 2.46 15.32
C PHE A 468 -10.48 3.60 16.32
N VAL A 469 -11.09 4.73 15.91
CA VAL A 469 -11.23 5.90 16.79
C VAL A 469 -12.29 5.70 17.87
N ALA A 470 -13.33 4.90 17.59
CA ALA A 470 -14.32 4.49 18.59
C ALA A 470 -13.72 3.62 19.70
N ASP A 471 -12.54 3.04 19.44
CA ASP A 471 -11.81 2.18 20.37
C ASP A 471 -12.68 1.05 20.94
N GLU A 472 -13.46 0.41 20.06
CA GLU A 472 -14.38 -0.69 20.39
C GLU A 472 -13.62 -1.86 21.03
N TRP A 473 -12.41 -2.11 20.54
CA TRP A 473 -11.54 -3.22 20.97
C TRP A 473 -10.50 -2.84 22.04
N LYS A 474 -10.49 -1.59 22.53
CA LYS A 474 -9.46 -1.08 23.47
C LYS A 474 -8.02 -1.23 22.95
N GLU A 475 -7.87 -1.04 21.65
CA GLU A 475 -6.61 -1.17 20.89
C GLU A 475 -6.07 0.17 20.38
N ARG A 476 -6.75 1.31 20.64
CA ARG A 476 -6.34 2.64 20.17
C ARG A 476 -5.00 3.07 20.77
N LYS A 477 -3.92 2.81 20.01
CA LYS A 477 -2.53 3.15 20.34
C LYS A 477 -1.83 3.66 19.09
N ILE A 478 -0.84 4.53 19.29
CA ILE A 478 0.02 4.98 18.19
C ILE A 478 0.78 3.80 17.57
N ALA A 479 0.70 3.66 16.25
CA ALA A 479 1.45 2.68 15.51
C ALA A 479 2.94 3.05 15.51
N ARG A 480 3.77 2.20 16.14
CA ARG A 480 5.21 2.42 16.28
C ARG A 480 5.98 1.11 16.05
N PRO A 481 6.11 0.66 14.79
CA PRO A 481 6.83 -0.56 14.47
C PRO A 481 8.33 -0.45 14.83
N GLN A 482 8.95 -1.59 15.09
CA GLN A 482 10.40 -1.71 15.27
C GLN A 482 11.08 -2.01 13.94
N GLN A 483 12.40 -1.85 13.90
CA GLN A 483 13.25 -2.30 12.81
C GLN A 483 14.33 -3.25 13.35
N LEU A 484 14.81 -4.17 12.50
CA LEU A 484 16.02 -4.94 12.78
C LEU A 484 17.23 -4.10 12.36
N TYR A 485 17.96 -3.55 13.33
CA TYR A 485 19.16 -2.75 13.04
C TYR A 485 20.33 -3.66 12.64
N VAL A 486 20.81 -3.50 11.41
CA VAL A 486 21.96 -4.23 10.84
C VAL A 486 23.09 -3.29 10.41
N GLY A 487 23.09 -2.06 10.94
CA GLY A 487 24.14 -1.08 10.68
C GLY A 487 25.39 -1.31 11.53
N GLU A 488 26.35 -0.40 11.42
CA GLU A 488 27.59 -0.43 12.22
C GLU A 488 27.29 -0.38 13.73
N PRO A 489 28.07 -1.10 14.56
CA PRO A 489 27.99 -0.95 16.01
C PRO A 489 28.45 0.44 16.45
N GLU A 490 28.44 0.69 17.76
CA GLU A 490 28.93 1.93 18.34
C GLU A 490 30.32 2.29 17.79
N ARG A 491 30.42 3.50 17.21
CA ARG A 491 31.66 4.06 16.68
C ARG A 491 31.79 5.50 17.13
N HIS A 492 32.94 5.84 17.69
CA HIS A 492 33.18 7.17 18.23
C HIS A 492 33.71 8.11 17.14
N LEU A 493 33.22 9.35 17.15
CA LEU A 493 33.79 10.41 16.32
C LEU A 493 35.24 10.63 16.72
N LEU A 494 36.15 10.60 15.74
CA LEU A 494 37.50 11.09 15.97
C LEU A 494 37.46 12.61 16.21
N PRO A 495 38.26 13.15 17.14
CA PRO A 495 38.41 14.58 17.30
C PRO A 495 38.71 15.25 15.95
N SER A 496 38.08 16.38 15.65
CA SER A 496 38.13 17.05 14.34
C SER A 496 39.54 17.29 13.78
N LYS A 497 40.54 17.44 14.65
CA LYS A 497 41.96 17.56 14.27
C LYS A 497 42.54 16.28 13.68
N LEU A 498 42.14 15.11 14.17
CA LEU A 498 42.57 13.81 13.63
C LEU A 498 41.90 13.48 12.30
N TYR A 499 40.66 13.92 12.09
CA TYR A 499 39.93 13.71 10.83
C TYR A 499 40.57 14.41 9.62
N LYS A 500 41.12 15.62 9.83
CA LYS A 500 41.94 16.32 8.82
C LYS A 500 43.23 15.56 8.52
N ILE A 501 43.94 15.10 9.56
CA ILE A 501 45.19 14.35 9.39
C ILE A 501 44.95 13.05 8.63
N THR A 502 43.90 12.27 8.93
CA THR A 502 43.61 11.03 8.19
C THR A 502 43.18 11.30 6.75
N MET A 503 42.34 12.31 6.47
CA MET A 503 41.94 12.63 5.10
C MET A 503 43.09 13.22 4.27
N ASP A 504 43.94 14.06 4.86
CA ASP A 504 45.13 14.61 4.19
C ASP A 504 46.18 13.51 3.97
N THR A 505 46.36 12.59 4.92
CA THR A 505 47.25 11.44 4.77
C THR A 505 46.75 10.47 3.70
N VAL A 506 45.44 10.18 3.66
CA VAL A 506 44.84 9.35 2.59
C VAL A 506 44.96 10.05 1.24
N ARG A 507 44.72 11.36 1.15
CA ARG A 507 44.96 12.13 -0.09
C ARG A 507 46.42 12.09 -0.52
N ILE A 508 47.36 12.27 0.40
CA ILE A 508 48.80 12.21 0.10
C ILE A 508 49.18 10.81 -0.39
N LEU A 509 48.68 9.74 0.25
CA LEU A 509 48.95 8.36 -0.15
C LEU A 509 48.39 8.04 -1.53
N VAL A 510 47.14 8.42 -1.81
CA VAL A 510 46.50 8.23 -3.13
C VAL A 510 47.22 9.04 -4.21
N VAL A 511 47.60 10.29 -3.93
CA VAL A 511 48.38 11.12 -4.89
C VAL A 511 49.75 10.51 -5.15
N ARG A 512 50.38 9.91 -4.13
CA ARG A 512 51.69 9.29 -4.25
C ARG A 512 51.63 7.98 -5.06
N GLU A 513 50.63 7.14 -4.83
CA GLU A 513 50.36 5.95 -5.67
C GLU A 513 50.12 6.36 -7.12
N LEU A 514 49.28 7.36 -7.38
CA LEU A 514 49.01 7.85 -8.74
C LEU A 514 50.26 8.45 -9.41
N GLN A 515 51.17 9.06 -8.65
CA GLN A 515 52.44 9.58 -9.17
C GLN A 515 53.47 8.47 -9.43
N GLU A 516 53.52 7.43 -8.60
CA GLU A 516 54.36 6.25 -8.81
C GLU A 516 53.89 5.45 -10.03
N GLU A 517 52.57 5.29 -10.20
CA GLU A 517 51.97 4.68 -11.38
C GLU A 517 52.29 5.48 -12.66
N LYS A 518 52.18 6.82 -12.60
CA LYS A 518 52.55 7.70 -13.71
C LYS A 518 54.05 7.66 -14.06
N ARG A 519 54.92 7.53 -13.06
CA ARG A 519 56.37 7.35 -13.27
C ARG A 519 56.70 6.01 -13.92
N SER A 520 56.01 4.94 -13.54
CA SER A 520 56.18 3.61 -14.15
C SER A 520 55.80 3.59 -15.63
N ILE A 521 54.83 4.42 -16.03
CA ILE A 521 54.40 4.58 -17.43
C ILE A 521 55.42 5.39 -18.23
N THR A 522 56.03 6.43 -17.65
CA THR A 522 57.04 7.24 -18.35
C THR A 522 58.39 6.53 -18.55
N ASP A 523 58.77 5.61 -17.66
CA ASP A 523 60.01 4.83 -17.78
C ASP A 523 59.95 3.70 -18.83
N GLN A 524 58.78 3.43 -19.41
CA GLN A 524 58.60 2.43 -20.48
C GLN A 524 58.60 3.01 -21.90
N THR A 525 58.88 4.30 -22.07
CA THR A 525 58.97 4.94 -23.39
C THR A 525 60.43 4.98 -23.89
N PRO A 526 60.82 4.24 -24.95
CA PRO A 526 62.17 4.32 -25.50
C PRO A 526 62.37 5.63 -26.25
N THR A 527 63.48 6.30 -25.97
CA THR A 527 63.99 7.46 -26.69
C THR A 527 64.37 7.08 -28.12
N HIS A 528 63.51 7.40 -29.09
CA HIS A 528 63.92 7.52 -30.49
C HIS A 528 64.35 8.96 -30.79
N THR A 529 65.65 9.12 -30.99
CA THR A 529 66.30 10.28 -31.59
C THR A 529 65.93 10.36 -33.08
N SER A 530 65.32 11.47 -33.51
CA SER A 530 65.40 11.90 -34.91
C SER A 530 65.52 13.42 -35.00
N THR A 531 66.53 13.81 -35.75
CA THR A 531 67.06 15.13 -36.08
C THR A 531 66.08 16.09 -36.78
N HIS A 532 66.19 17.37 -36.42
CA HIS A 532 66.01 18.60 -37.23
C HIS A 532 65.03 18.62 -38.42
N ALA A 533 64.02 19.51 -38.39
CA ALA A 533 64.12 20.88 -38.95
C ALA A 533 62.73 21.51 -39.22
N ASN A 534 62.60 22.77 -38.81
CA ASN A 534 61.83 23.87 -39.40
C ASN A 534 60.30 23.77 -39.58
N GLY A 535 59.60 24.51 -38.71
CA GLY A 535 58.90 25.73 -39.11
C GLY A 535 57.47 25.57 -39.60
N LEU A 536 56.50 26.01 -38.79
CA LEU A 536 55.48 26.97 -39.22
C LEU A 536 54.64 27.43 -38.02
N THR A 537 54.49 28.74 -37.97
CA THR A 537 53.79 29.58 -37.01
C THR A 537 52.28 29.65 -37.30
N THR A 538 51.53 29.97 -36.23
CA THR A 538 50.31 30.81 -36.16
C THR A 538 48.93 30.30 -36.61
N GLY A 539 47.95 30.54 -35.72
CA GLY A 539 46.50 30.64 -35.97
C GLY A 539 45.74 29.42 -35.45
N GLY A 540 44.74 29.49 -34.57
CA GLY A 540 43.90 30.58 -34.11
C GLY A 540 42.50 30.03 -33.88
N ARG A 541 41.92 30.39 -32.73
CA ARG A 541 40.58 30.07 -32.17
C ARG A 541 40.42 28.73 -31.46
#